data_AF-A0A1U6I7M6-F1
#
_entry.id   AF-A0A1U6I7M6-F1
#
_cell.length_a   1.000
_cell.length_b   1.000
_cell.length_c   1.000
_cell.angle_alpha   90.00
_cell.angle_beta   90.00
_cell.angle_gamma   90.00
#
_symmetry.space_group_name_H-M   'P 1'
#
loop_
_entity.id
_entity.type
_entity.pdbx_description
1 polymer ?
#
loop_
_entity_poly.entity_id
_entity_poly.type
_entity_poly.pdbx_seq_one_letter_code
_entity_poly.pdbx_strand_id
1 'polypeptide(L)' 'MRVPENPPAFPHELPSGGSVSGMSLRDWFAGQALGGMLASEGDQSGYYHDAAFSAQRAYSLADAMLAERDRP' A
#
# COMPACT_ATOMS: atom_id res chain seq x y z
N MET A 1 -9.86 11.85 18.84
CA MET A 1 -9.96 11.93 17.37
C MET A 1 -9.75 10.53 16.83
N ARG A 2 -10.70 9.95 16.07
CA ARG A 2 -10.51 8.61 15.49
C ARG A 2 -9.52 8.74 14.33
N VAL A 3 -8.45 7.95 14.37
CA VAL A 3 -7.52 7.84 13.24
C VAL A 3 -8.28 7.16 12.09
N PRO A 4 -8.24 7.67 10.85
CA PRO A 4 -8.81 6.97 9.70
C PRO A 4 -8.14 5.59 9.57
N GLU A 5 -8.91 4.53 9.29
CA GLU A 5 -8.34 3.19 9.05
C GLU A 5 -7.27 3.21 7.94
N ASN A 6 -7.45 4.09 6.94
CA ASN A 6 -6.49 4.32 5.87
C ASN A 6 -6.09 5.81 5.81
N PRO A 7 -5.11 6.25 6.63
CA PRO A 7 -4.67 7.63 6.64
C PRO A 7 -3.81 7.96 5.40
N PRO A 8 -3.49 9.23 5.15
CA PRO A 8 -2.54 9.58 4.10
C PRO A 8 -1.15 8.96 4.34
N ALA A 9 -0.45 8.57 3.26
CA ALA A 9 0.90 8.02 3.35
C ALA A 9 1.95 9.06 3.77
N PHE A 10 1.74 10.33 3.41
CA PHE A 10 2.64 11.43 3.73
C PHE A 10 1.86 12.66 4.27
N PRO A 11 2.47 13.51 5.11
CA PRO A 11 1.80 14.69 5.66
C PRO A 11 1.33 15.67 4.57
N HIS A 12 0.12 16.23 4.73
CA HIS A 12 -0.58 17.01 3.70
C HIS A 12 -0.85 18.48 4.05
N GLU A 13 -0.31 19.01 5.14
CA GLU A 13 -0.50 20.42 5.44
C GLU A 13 0.39 21.28 4.55
N LEU A 14 -0.20 21.85 3.49
CA LEU A 14 0.44 22.94 2.77
C LEU A 14 0.51 24.16 3.69
N PRO A 15 1.60 24.97 3.63
CA PRO A 15 1.71 26.22 4.36
C PRO A 15 0.55 27.21 4.11
N SER A 16 -0.17 27.06 3.00
CA SER A 16 -1.33 27.84 2.59
C SER A 16 -2.69 27.33 3.10
N GLY A 17 -2.71 26.26 3.92
CA GLY A 17 -3.95 25.68 4.47
C GLY A 17 -4.75 24.84 3.47
N GLY A 18 -4.18 24.51 2.31
CA GLY A 18 -4.78 23.59 1.34
C GLY A 18 -4.47 22.12 1.68
N SER A 19 -5.48 21.24 1.57
CA SER A 19 -5.29 19.79 1.62
C SER A 19 -4.99 19.26 0.22
N VAL A 20 -3.84 18.60 0.04
CA VAL A 20 -3.54 17.88 -1.20
C VAL A 20 -4.06 16.45 -1.07
N SER A 21 -4.83 15.99 -2.05
CA SER A 21 -5.22 14.58 -2.17
C SER A 21 -3.99 13.75 -2.55
N GLY A 22 -3.18 13.30 -1.59
CA GLY A 22 -2.11 12.34 -1.85
C GLY A 22 -2.56 10.89 -1.78
N MET A 23 -1.59 9.97 -1.90
CA MET A 23 -1.82 8.55 -1.79
C MET A 23 -2.23 8.16 -0.36
N SER A 24 -3.15 7.20 -0.27
CA SER A 24 -3.46 6.58 1.00
C SER A 24 -2.30 5.70 1.48
N LEU A 25 -2.19 5.48 2.79
CA LEU A 25 -1.15 4.62 3.37
C LEU A 25 -1.27 3.18 2.85
N ARG A 26 -2.50 2.72 2.58
CA ARG A 26 -2.78 1.45 1.90
C ARG A 26 -2.15 1.39 0.52
N ASP A 27 -2.35 2.43 -0.31
CA ASP A 27 -1.79 2.46 -1.67
C ASP A 27 -0.26 2.50 -1.64
N TRP A 28 0.32 3.19 -0.66
CA TRP A 28 1.75 3.20 -0.46
C TRP A 28 2.29 1.82 -0.09
N PHE A 29 1.70 1.14 0.91
CA PHE A 29 2.12 -0.21 1.28
C PHE A 29 1.94 -1.21 0.13
N ALA A 30 0.84 -1.11 -0.63
CA ALA A 30 0.61 -1.96 -1.79
C ALA A 30 1.71 -1.77 -2.85
N GLY A 31 2.10 -0.52 -3.14
CA GLY A 31 3.19 -0.24 -4.08
C GLY A 31 4.53 -0.84 -3.64
N GLN A 32 4.87 -0.71 -2.35
CA GLN A 32 6.09 -1.30 -1.78
C GLN A 32 6.08 -2.83 -1.88
N ALA A 33 4.96 -3.47 -1.54
CA ALA A 33 4.79 -4.91 -1.62
C ALA A 33 4.90 -5.41 -3.06
N LEU A 34 4.24 -4.74 -4.00
CA LEU A 34 4.28 -5.07 -5.43
C LEU A 34 5.71 -4.99 -5.97
N GLY A 35 6.46 -3.95 -5.62
CA GLY A 35 7.86 -3.80 -6.04
C GLY A 35 8.75 -4.97 -5.59
N GLY A 36 8.58 -5.42 -4.35
CA GLY A 36 9.29 -6.59 -3.82
C GLY A 36 8.89 -7.89 -4.51
N MET A 37 7.58 -8.12 -4.72
CA MET A 37 7.09 -9.31 -5.42
C MET A 37 7.68 -9.42 -6.82
N LEU A 38 7.55 -8.35 -7.62
CA LEU A 38 7.99 -8.34 -9.01
C LEU A 38 9.53 -8.42 -9.17
N ALA A 39 10.29 -8.04 -8.14
CA ALA A 39 11.74 -8.23 -8.14
C ALA A 39 12.16 -9.68 -7.81
N SER A 40 11.32 -10.42 -7.09
CA SER A 40 11.59 -11.81 -6.66
C SER A 40 10.99 -12.86 -7.59
N GLU A 41 9.92 -12.50 -8.30
CA GLU A 41 9.18 -13.40 -9.18
C GLU A 41 9.73 -13.33 -10.60
N GLY A 42 9.77 -14.48 -11.28
CA GLY A 42 10.19 -14.58 -12.67
C GLY A 42 9.51 -15.78 -13.32
N ASP A 43 9.83 -16.07 -14.57
CA ASP A 43 9.14 -17.12 -15.37
C ASP A 43 9.09 -18.48 -14.67
N GLN A 44 10.05 -18.80 -13.79
CA GLN A 44 10.09 -20.06 -13.06
C GLN A 44 9.24 -20.10 -11.78
N SER A 45 8.86 -18.94 -11.22
CA SER A 45 7.99 -18.90 -10.02
C SER A 45 6.51 -19.03 -10.39
N GLY A 46 6.14 -18.84 -11.67
CA GLY A 46 4.77 -19.03 -12.17
C GLY A 46 3.79 -17.90 -11.83
N TYR A 47 4.21 -16.89 -11.06
CA TYR A 47 3.35 -15.80 -10.59
C TYR A 47 3.40 -14.53 -11.45
N TYR A 48 4.33 -14.46 -12.40
CA TYR A 48 4.63 -13.23 -13.17
C TYR A 48 3.57 -12.87 -14.23
N HIS A 49 2.70 -13.80 -14.63
CA HIS A 49 1.84 -13.61 -15.81
C HIS A 49 0.46 -13.01 -15.53
N ASP A 50 0.07 -12.85 -14.26
CA ASP A 50 -1.24 -12.28 -13.90
C ASP A 50 -1.10 -11.02 -13.06
N ALA A 51 -1.15 -9.87 -13.74
CA ALA A 51 -1.08 -8.56 -13.11
C ALA A 51 -2.23 -8.31 -12.11
N ALA A 52 -3.42 -8.88 -12.35
CA ALA A 52 -4.56 -8.73 -11.45
C ALA A 52 -4.32 -9.51 -10.13
N PHE A 53 -3.75 -10.71 -10.23
CA PHE A 53 -3.35 -11.49 -9.07
C PHE A 53 -2.25 -10.79 -8.25
N SER A 54 -1.23 -10.23 -8.90
CA SER A 54 -0.17 -9.48 -8.22
C SER A 54 -0.71 -8.25 -7.50
N ALA A 55 -1.62 -7.50 -8.13
CA ALA A 55 -2.30 -6.36 -7.49
C ALA A 55 -3.12 -6.82 -6.26
N GLN A 56 -3.88 -7.90 -6.37
CA GLN A 56 -4.65 -8.46 -5.26
C GLN A 56 -3.75 -8.85 -4.07
N ARG A 57 -2.63 -9.52 -4.33
CA ARG A 57 -1.67 -9.91 -3.29
C ARG A 57 -1.02 -8.69 -2.63
N ALA A 58 -0.64 -7.70 -3.42
CA ALA A 58 -0.04 -6.47 -2.91
C ALA A 58 -1.00 -5.73 -1.95
N TYR A 59 -2.26 -5.58 -2.34
CA TYR A 59 -3.28 -4.98 -1.46
C TYR A 59 -3.59 -5.83 -0.23
N SER A 60 -3.57 -7.15 -0.34
CA SER A 60 -3.76 -8.05 0.82
C SER A 60 -2.65 -7.88 1.87
N LEU A 61 -1.40 -7.71 1.43
CA LEU A 61 -0.29 -7.38 2.34
C LEU A 61 -0.42 -5.97 2.93
N ALA A 62 -0.89 -4.99 2.15
CA ALA A 62 -1.16 -3.64 2.65
C ALA A 62 -2.20 -3.65 3.77
N ASP A 63 -3.28 -4.40 3.59
CA ASP A 63 -4.35 -4.55 4.58
C ASP A 63 -3.83 -5.24 5.85
N ALA A 64 -2.96 -6.25 5.72
CA ALA A 64 -2.30 -6.90 6.85
C ALA A 64 -1.36 -5.96 7.63
N MET A 65 -0.63 -5.08 6.93
CA MET A 65 0.25 -4.08 7.57
C MET A 65 -0.55 -3.04 8.36
N LEU A 66 -1.69 -2.59 7.83
CA LEU A 66 -2.59 -1.69 8.56
C LEU A 66 -3.16 -2.38 9.80
N ALA A 67 -3.62 -3.63 9.67
CA ALA A 67 -4.13 -4.40 10.79
C ALA A 67 -3.07 -4.60 11.89
N GLU A 68 -1.82 -4.91 11.52
CA GLU A 68 -0.73 -5.08 12.49
C GLU A 68 -0.41 -3.76 13.22
N ARG A 69 -0.42 -2.63 12.51
CA ARG A 69 -0.18 -1.30 13.11
C ARG A 69 -1.21 -0.97 14.20
N ASP A 70 -2.45 -1.39 14.01
CA ASP A 70 -3.55 -1.09 14.91
C ASP A 70 -3.65 -2.11 16.07
N ARG A 71 -2.71 -3.08 16.18
CA ARG A 71 -2.62 -4.00 17.33
C ARG A 71 -2.07 -3.28 18.58
N PRO A 72 -2.55 -3.65 19.78
CA PRO A 72 -2.18 -3.01 21.06
C PRO A 72 -0.77 -3.36 21.55
#